data_AF-G8QQC1-F1
#
_entry.id   AF-G8QQC1-F1
#
_cell.length_a   1.000
_cell.length_b   1.000
_cell.length_c   1.000
_cell.angle_alpha   90.00
_cell.angle_beta   90.00
_cell.angle_gamma   90.00
#
_symmetry.space_group_name_H-M   'P 1'
#
loop_
_entity.id
_entity.type
_entity.pdbx_description
1 polymer ?
#
loop_
_entity_poly.entity_id
_entity_poly.type
_entity_poly.pdbx_seq_one_letter_code
_entity_poly.pdbx_strand_id
1 'polypeptide(L)'
;MKPISEAKEPVQRAERILQYGEGNFLRAFADWQVDILNEKTDFNGNIVIVQPLERGLGNLINTQKGLYTTILRGVQNGKNIEEYRTITSVSLCLNPFNEEKCKQYIALDGDIERKKHGGSQRGYSVSLLGGDRI
;
A
#
# COMPACT_ATOMS: atom_id res chain seq x y z
N MET A 1 -9.64 22.28 -4.88
CA MET A 1 -9.74 20.94 -5.50
C MET A 1 -10.43 20.05 -4.49
N LYS A 2 -11.47 19.29 -4.87
CA LYS A 2 -12.15 18.38 -3.92
C LYS A 2 -11.20 17.22 -3.57
N PRO A 3 -11.16 16.72 -2.32
CA PRO A 3 -10.37 15.55 -1.97
C PRO A 3 -10.90 14.32 -2.71
N ILE A 4 -10.00 13.40 -3.09
CA ILE A 4 -10.36 12.21 -3.86
C ILE A 4 -11.36 11.31 -3.13
N SER A 5 -11.32 11.31 -1.80
CA SER A 5 -12.23 10.58 -0.92
C SER A 5 -13.68 11.08 -0.95
N GLU A 6 -13.95 12.26 -1.52
CA GLU A 6 -15.30 12.75 -1.81
C GLU A 6 -15.77 12.37 -3.22
N ALA A 7 -14.84 12.09 -4.14
CA ALA A 7 -15.14 11.79 -5.53
C ALA A 7 -15.23 10.28 -5.82
N LYS A 8 -14.61 9.46 -4.97
CA LYS A 8 -14.53 8.01 -5.13
C LYS A 8 -14.65 7.34 -3.77
N GLU A 9 -15.47 6.29 -3.68
CA GLU A 9 -15.49 5.42 -2.51
C GLU A 9 -14.41 4.33 -2.62
N PRO A 10 -13.78 3.96 -1.49
CA PRO A 10 -12.82 2.85 -1.46
C PRO A 10 -13.53 1.52 -1.75
N VAL A 11 -12.79 0.58 -2.33
CA VAL A 11 -13.29 -0.76 -2.59
C VAL A 11 -12.80 -1.69 -1.47
N GLN A 12 -13.75 -2.23 -0.71
CA GLN A 12 -13.43 -3.16 0.37
C GLN A 12 -13.12 -4.54 -0.22
N ARG A 13 -11.90 -5.03 0.03
CA ARG A 13 -11.45 -6.39 -0.31
C ARG A 13 -10.74 -7.02 0.89
N ALA A 14 -10.43 -8.31 0.80
CA ALA A 14 -9.62 -8.98 1.82
C ALA A 14 -8.20 -8.40 1.83
N GLU A 15 -7.62 -8.18 3.01
CA GLU A 15 -6.23 -7.74 3.15
C GLU A 15 -5.31 -8.93 2.87
N ARG A 16 -4.67 -8.94 1.70
CA ARG A 16 -3.87 -10.06 1.19
C ARG A 16 -2.40 -9.73 1.04
N ILE A 17 -2.04 -8.45 1.17
CA ILE A 17 -0.67 -7.98 0.96
C ILE A 17 -0.27 -7.10 2.13
N LEU A 18 0.88 -7.40 2.74
CA LEU A 18 1.56 -6.51 3.69
C LEU A 18 2.76 -5.88 3.01
N GLN A 19 2.75 -4.56 2.89
CA GLN A 19 3.80 -3.78 2.26
C GLN A 19 4.56 -2.96 3.29
N TYR A 20 5.88 -3.10 3.32
CA TYR A 20 6.78 -2.26 4.09
C TYR A 20 7.26 -1.09 3.23
N GLY A 21 6.82 0.10 3.61
CA GLY A 21 7.12 1.34 2.91
C GLY A 21 5.92 1.95 2.19
N GLU A 22 5.79 3.27 2.33
CA GLU A 22 4.76 4.11 1.76
C GLU A 22 5.33 5.11 0.75
N GLY A 23 6.52 4.86 0.23
CA GLY A 23 7.21 5.74 -0.71
C GLY A 23 6.53 5.83 -2.08
N ASN A 24 6.88 6.86 -2.85
CA ASN A 24 6.35 7.07 -4.20
C ASN A 24 6.61 5.88 -5.14
N PHE A 25 7.77 5.22 -5.03
CA PHE A 25 8.09 4.09 -5.89
C PHE A 25 7.10 2.93 -5.73
N LEU A 26 6.84 2.51 -4.49
CA LEU A 26 5.89 1.41 -4.23
C LEU A 26 4.47 1.78 -4.67
N ARG A 27 4.02 3.01 -4.41
CA ARG A 27 2.73 3.50 -4.89
C ARG A 27 2.61 3.55 -6.42
N ALA A 28 3.68 3.93 -7.10
CA ALA A 28 3.71 4.04 -8.56
C ALA A 28 3.96 2.70 -9.26
N PHE A 29 4.43 1.68 -8.53
CA PHE A 29 4.80 0.39 -9.07
C PHE A 29 4.00 -0.77 -8.46
N ALA A 30 4.23 -1.10 -7.19
CA ALA A 30 3.59 -2.25 -6.54
C ALA A 30 2.07 -2.06 -6.42
N ASP A 31 1.63 -0.93 -5.85
CA ASP A 31 0.21 -0.67 -5.63
C ASP A 31 -0.55 -0.57 -6.97
N TRP A 32 0.09 0.00 -8.00
CA TRP A 32 -0.40 0.08 -9.38
C TRP A 32 -0.58 -1.31 -10.01
N GLN A 33 0.41 -2.20 -9.85
CA GLN A 33 0.32 -3.58 -10.34
C GLN A 33 -0.82 -4.35 -9.65
N VAL A 34 -1.01 -4.17 -8.34
CA VAL A 34 -2.09 -4.82 -7.59
C VAL A 34 -3.46 -4.28 -8.00
N ASP A 35 -3.58 -2.97 -8.26
CA ASP A 35 -4.84 -2.39 -8.75
C ASP A 35 -5.20 -2.94 -10.13
N ILE A 36 -4.22 -3.09 -11.04
CA ILE A 36 -4.39 -3.79 -12.33
C ILE A 36 -4.76 -5.26 -12.12
N LEU A 37 -4.11 -5.95 -11.18
CA LEU A 37 -4.38 -7.36 -10.91
C LEU A 37 -5.83 -7.56 -10.45
N ASN A 38 -6.33 -6.69 -9.57
CA ASN A 38 -7.73 -6.68 -9.15
C ASN A 38 -8.71 -6.34 -10.29
N GLU A 39 -8.29 -5.54 -11.27
CA GLU A 39 -9.10 -5.19 -12.44
C GLU A 39 -9.18 -6.35 -13.44
N LYS A 40 -8.07 -7.07 -13.65
CA LYS A 40 -7.92 -8.07 -14.71
C LYS A 40 -8.16 -9.51 -14.26
N THR A 41 -8.25 -9.76 -12.95
CA THR A 41 -8.34 -11.11 -12.37
C THR A 41 -9.21 -11.12 -11.11
N ASP A 42 -9.51 -12.31 -10.61
CA ASP A 42 -10.27 -12.51 -9.37
C ASP A 42 -9.42 -12.43 -8.09
N PHE A 43 -8.21 -11.83 -8.14
CA PHE A 43 -7.32 -11.72 -6.96
C PHE A 43 -8.03 -11.12 -5.74
N ASN A 44 -8.86 -10.08 -5.97
CA ASN A 44 -9.74 -9.44 -5.00
C ASN A 44 -9.05 -9.21 -3.63
N GLY A 45 -7.92 -8.51 -3.65
CA GLY A 45 -7.05 -8.30 -2.49
C GLY A 45 -6.59 -6.86 -2.34
N ASN A 46 -6.55 -6.39 -1.09
CA ASN A 46 -6.03 -5.08 -0.71
C ASN A 46 -4.67 -5.20 0.00
N ILE A 47 -3.94 -4.09 -0.04
CA ILE A 47 -2.63 -3.86 0.56
C ILE A 47 -2.81 -3.12 1.88
N VAL A 48 -2.19 -3.65 2.92
CA VAL A 48 -1.90 -2.94 4.17
C VAL A 48 -0.47 -2.44 4.11
N ILE A 49 -0.27 -1.13 4.25
CA ILE A 49 1.06 -0.53 4.24
C ILE A 49 1.56 -0.39 5.69
N VAL A 50 2.84 -0.59 5.93
CA VAL A 50 3.54 -0.31 7.18
C VAL A 50 4.57 0.77 6.90
N GLN A 51 4.40 1.97 7.47
CA GLN A 51 5.38 3.05 7.28
C GLN A 51 6.68 2.73 8.07
N PRO A 52 7.87 2.97 7.50
CA PRO A 52 9.15 2.68 8.15
C PRO A 52 9.63 3.83 9.04
N LEU A 53 8.98 5.00 8.97
CA LEU A 53 9.34 6.20 9.73
C LEU A 53 8.25 6.55 10.74
N GLU A 54 8.62 7.13 11.89
CA GLU A 54 7.67 7.63 12.88
C GLU A 54 6.77 8.73 12.29
N ARG A 55 7.37 9.63 11.50
CA ARG A 55 6.70 10.71 10.77
C ARG A 55 6.66 10.41 9.27
N GLY A 56 5.85 9.43 8.90
CA GLY A 56 5.58 9.03 7.52
C GLY A 56 4.29 9.62 6.93
N LEU A 57 3.83 9.06 5.82
CA LEU A 57 2.60 9.48 5.14
C LEU A 57 1.34 8.76 5.63
N GLY A 58 1.42 7.93 6.66
CA GLY A 58 0.30 7.07 7.09
C GLY A 58 -0.98 7.84 7.40
N ASN A 59 -0.90 8.96 8.12
CA ASN A 59 -2.06 9.80 8.41
C ASN A 59 -2.72 10.36 7.15
N LEU A 60 -1.90 10.80 6.18
CA LEU A 60 -2.40 11.35 4.91
C LEU A 60 -3.12 10.26 4.09
N ILE A 61 -2.49 9.09 3.95
CA ILE A 61 -3.06 7.95 3.24
C ILE A 61 -4.41 7.53 3.88
N ASN A 62 -4.44 7.42 5.21
CA ASN A 62 -5.63 7.01 5.95
C ASN A 62 -6.76 8.05 5.88
N THR A 63 -6.44 9.35 5.93
CA THR A 63 -7.45 10.43 5.77
C THR A 63 -8.12 10.37 4.39
N GLN A 64 -7.40 9.90 3.37
CA GLN A 64 -7.95 9.66 2.03
C GLN A 64 -8.56 8.27 1.85
N LYS A 65 -8.76 7.49 2.93
CA LYS A 65 -9.27 6.12 2.88
C LYS A 65 -8.45 5.20 1.94
N GLY A 66 -7.13 5.40 1.88
CA GLY A 66 -6.24 4.63 0.99
C GLY A 66 -6.25 5.06 -0.47
N LEU A 67 -7.12 6.00 -0.87
CA LEU A 67 -7.25 6.47 -2.25
C LEU A 67 -6.19 7.49 -2.61
N TYR A 68 -5.63 7.36 -3.81
CA TYR A 68 -4.79 8.38 -4.44
C TYR A 68 -4.71 8.12 -5.95
N THR A 69 -4.20 9.09 -6.71
CA THR A 69 -3.99 8.95 -8.15
C THR A 69 -2.52 8.75 -8.46
N THR A 70 -2.20 7.67 -9.16
CA THR A 70 -0.90 7.46 -9.78
C THR A 70 -0.93 8.02 -11.19
N ILE A 71 0.06 8.86 -11.50
CA ILE A 71 0.26 9.42 -12.85
C ILE A 71 1.57 8.85 -13.38
N LEU A 72 1.48 7.98 -14.38
CA LEU A 72 2.66 7.47 -15.09
C LEU A 72 2.94 8.38 -16.27
N ARG A 73 4.18 8.85 -16.40
CA ARG A 73 4.63 9.70 -17.50
C ARG A 73 5.80 9.05 -18.19
N GLY A 74 5.77 9.02 -19.51
CA GLY A 74 6.82 8.41 -20.30
C GLY A 74 6.84 8.93 -21.73
N VAL A 75 7.75 8.37 -22.52
CA VAL A 75 7.83 8.63 -23.97
C VAL A 75 7.61 7.32 -24.69
N GLN A 76 6.61 7.28 -25.56
CA GLN A 76 6.31 6.13 -26.42
C GLN A 76 6.24 6.61 -27.87
N ASN A 77 6.99 5.97 -28.76
CA ASN A 77 7.07 6.35 -30.18
C ASN A 77 7.37 7.85 -30.40
N GLY A 78 8.27 8.41 -29.58
CA GLY A 78 8.67 9.83 -29.64
C GLY A 78 7.61 10.81 -29.14
N LYS A 79 6.48 10.34 -28.59
CA LYS A 79 5.42 11.18 -28.01
C LYS A 79 5.39 11.03 -26.50
N ASN A 80 5.21 12.14 -25.80
CA ASN A 80 4.94 12.13 -24.36
C ASN A 80 3.57 11.49 -24.13
N ILE A 81 3.54 10.50 -23.23
CA ILE A 81 2.32 9.83 -22.79
C ILE A 81 2.12 10.06 -21.30
N GLU A 82 0.86 10.16 -20.89
CA GLU A 82 0.47 10.20 -19.48
C GLU A 82 -0.68 9.23 -19.24
N GLU A 83 -0.55 8.37 -18.23
CA GLU A 83 -1.59 7.46 -17.78
C GLU A 83 -1.99 7.82 -16.36
N TYR A 84 -3.29 8.01 -16.15
CA TYR A 84 -3.88 8.35 -14.86
C TYR A 84 -4.65 7.14 -14.34
N ARG A 85 -4.29 6.63 -13.16
CA ARG A 85 -5.01 5.56 -12.47
C ARG A 85 -5.35 5.98 -11.05
N THR A 86 -6.63 5.91 -10.69
CA THR A 86 -7.05 6.00 -9.29
C THR A 86 -6.80 4.66 -8.62
N ILE A 87 -5.88 4.64 -7.66
CA ILE A 87 -5.55 3.44 -6.90
C ILE A 87 -6.62 3.20 -5.85
N THR A 88 -7.15 1.98 -5.84
CA THR A 88 -8.17 1.48 -4.91
C THR A 88 -7.74 0.20 -4.18
N SER A 89 -6.48 -0.21 -4.38
CA SER A 89 -5.91 -1.45 -3.83
C SER A 89 -5.31 -1.29 -2.43
N VAL A 90 -5.33 -0.11 -1.82
CA VAL A 90 -4.80 0.13 -0.46
C VAL A 90 -5.95 0.26 0.53
N SER A 91 -5.95 -0.55 1.60
CA SER A 91 -6.95 -0.45 2.68
C SER A 91 -6.57 0.59 3.71
N LEU A 92 -5.33 0.54 4.20
CA LEU A 92 -4.82 1.42 5.25
C LEU A 92 -3.28 1.44 5.31
N CYS A 93 -2.75 2.41 6.04
CA CYS A 93 -1.34 2.50 6.41
C CYS A 93 -1.19 2.47 7.94
N LEU A 94 -0.40 1.52 8.44
CA LEU A 94 -0.05 1.34 9.84
C LEU A 94 1.19 2.14 10.18
N ASN A 95 1.12 2.87 11.29
CA ASN A 95 2.28 3.47 11.94
C ASN A 95 2.76 2.57 13.08
N PRO A 96 3.82 1.76 12.89
CA PRO A 96 4.29 0.84 13.93
C PRO A 96 4.85 1.56 15.17
N PHE A 97 5.06 2.88 15.10
CA PHE A 97 5.50 3.70 16.23
C PHE A 97 4.34 4.20 17.11
N ASN A 98 3.09 3.95 16.70
CA ASN A 98 1.89 4.17 17.52
C ASN A 98 1.46 2.85 18.18
N GLU A 99 1.18 2.85 19.49
CA GLU A 99 0.94 1.63 20.27
C GLU A 99 -0.22 0.77 19.73
N GLU A 100 -1.34 1.39 19.37
CA GLU A 100 -2.52 0.69 18.85
C GLU A 100 -2.23 0.07 17.47
N LYS A 101 -1.61 0.86 16.58
CA LYS A 101 -1.24 0.41 15.23
C LYS A 101 -0.12 -0.62 15.23
N CYS A 102 0.76 -0.60 16.24
CA CYS A 102 1.79 -1.60 16.45
C CYS A 102 1.18 -2.98 16.73
N LYS A 103 0.14 -3.07 17.57
CA LYS A 103 -0.59 -4.32 17.84
C LYS A 103 -1.23 -4.88 16.57
N GLN A 104 -1.84 -4.04 15.75
CA GLN A 104 -2.41 -4.43 14.45
C GLN A 104 -1.34 -4.95 13.48
N TYR A 105 -0.21 -4.26 13.38
CA TYR A 105 0.93 -4.70 12.58
C TYR A 105 1.42 -6.09 13.00
N ILE A 106 1.62 -6.28 14.30
CA ILE A 106 2.07 -7.57 14.86
C ILE A 106 1.12 -8.71 14.51
N ALA A 107 -0.20 -8.48 14.58
CA ALA A 107 -1.20 -9.49 14.27
C ALA A 107 -1.17 -9.91 12.79
N LEU A 108 -0.85 -8.99 11.88
CA LEU A 108 -0.76 -9.24 10.44
C LEU A 108 0.56 -9.92 10.04
N ASP A 109 1.67 -9.58 10.70
CA ASP A 109 3.00 -10.03 10.30
C ASP A 109 3.41 -11.39 10.92
N GLY A 110 2.68 -11.88 11.93
CA GLY A 110 2.81 -13.25 12.45
C GLY A 110 4.16 -13.67 13.04
N ASP A 111 5.20 -12.82 13.04
CA ASP A 111 6.58 -13.21 13.37
C ASP A 111 7.27 -12.17 14.30
N ILE A 112 6.84 -12.11 15.56
CA ILE A 112 7.34 -11.16 16.59
C ILE A 112 8.84 -11.34 16.91
N GLU A 113 9.44 -12.49 16.61
CA GLU A 113 10.81 -12.81 17.05
C GLU A 113 11.94 -12.18 16.19
N ARG A 114 11.63 -11.52 15.06
CA ARG A 114 12.69 -10.89 14.23
C ARG A 114 13.13 -9.49 14.69
N LYS A 115 12.51 -8.88 15.70
CA LYS A 115 12.76 -7.46 16.08
C LYS A 115 13.32 -7.22 17.49
N LYS A 116 13.90 -8.23 18.16
CA LYS A 116 14.69 -7.99 19.39
C LYS A 116 16.15 -7.60 19.16
N HIS A 117 16.67 -7.76 17.93
CA HIS A 117 18.06 -7.42 17.61
C HIS A 117 18.12 -6.26 16.62
N GLY A 118 18.25 -5.03 17.12
CA GLY A 118 19.04 -3.90 16.59
C GLY A 118 19.07 -3.57 15.09
N GLY A 119 18.21 -4.15 14.27
CA GLY A 119 18.18 -3.99 12.83
C GLY A 119 17.12 -2.98 12.45
N SER A 120 17.53 -1.75 12.18
CA SER A 120 16.77 -0.81 11.37
C SER A 120 16.38 -1.53 10.07
N GLN A 121 15.12 -1.96 9.93
CA GLN A 121 14.58 -2.38 8.64
C GLN A 121 14.44 -1.12 7.78
N ARG A 122 15.57 -0.71 7.22
CA ARG A 122 15.75 0.37 6.26
C ARG A 122 15.43 -0.13 4.83
N GLY A 123 14.48 -1.06 4.69
CA GLY A 123 14.21 -1.78 3.45
C GLY A 123 12.74 -1.77 3.07
N TYR A 124 12.47 -1.79 1.77
CA TYR A 124 11.15 -1.91 1.17
C TYR A 124 10.85 -3.38 0.89
N SER A 125 9.68 -3.90 1.25
CA SER A 125 9.29 -5.28 0.93
C SER A 125 7.76 -5.42 0.78
N VAL A 126 7.33 -6.46 0.07
CA VAL A 126 5.91 -6.79 -0.14
C VAL A 126 5.75 -8.29 0.12
N SER A 127 4.83 -8.65 1.01
CA SER A 127 4.57 -10.04 1.41
C SER A 127 3.09 -10.38 1.23
N LEU A 128 2.80 -11.61 0.84
CA LEU A 128 1.42 -12.12 0.79
C LEU A 128 0.98 -12.56 2.20
N LEU A 129 -0.17 -12.08 2.64
CA LEU A 129 -0.83 -12.49 3.87
C LEU A 129 -1.77 -13.65 3.56
N GLY A 130 -1.62 -14.75 4.29
CA GLY A 130 -2.60 -15.84 4.38
C GLY A 130 -3.18 -16.34 3.05
N GLY A 131 -2.60 -17.40 2.50
CA GLY A 131 -3.19 -18.18 1.42
C GLY A 131 -2.40 -19.46 1.20
N ASP A 132 -3.10 -20.59 1.02
CA ASP A 132 -2.47 -21.82 0.55
C ASP A 132 -1.63 -21.49 -0.68
N ARG A 133 -0.41 -22.02 -0.68
CA ARG A 133 0.52 -21.90 -1.81
C ARG A 133 -0.25 -22.29 -3.08
N ILE A 134 -0.26 -21.38 -4.06
CA ILE A 134 -0.73 -21.65 -5.43
C ILE A 134 -0.09 -22.95 -5.93
#